data_AF-A0A3M2SZ93-F1
#
_entry.id   AF-A0A3M2SZ93-F1
#
_cell.length_a   1.000
_cell.length_b   1.000
_cell.length_c   1.000
_cell.angle_alpha   90.00
_cell.angle_beta   90.00
_cell.angle_gamma   90.00
#
_symmetry.space_group_name_H-M   'P 1'
#
loop_
_entity.id
_entity.type
_entity.pdbx_description
1 polymer ?
#
loop_
_entity_poly.entity_id
_entity_poly.type
_entity_poly.pdbx_seq_one_letter_code
_entity_poly.pdbx_strand_id
1 'polypeptide(L)'
;MGGGDLNLKKSWHPTLLRNQERVWSDEKRALEERKRIDQLRRERDEEREIQDLHRLQEESGQQRRRNRVDWMYQAPTGGVNGGYGEEMEGYLLGKRRIDGILLKKDEEGRK
;
A
#
# COMPACT_ATOMS: atom_id res chain seq x y z
N MET A 1 -45.67 -36.23 -7.46
CA MET A 1 -44.23 -36.23 -7.80
C MET A 1 -43.61 -34.97 -7.24
N GLY A 2 -42.99 -35.04 -6.06
CA GLY A 2 -42.51 -33.85 -5.36
C GLY A 2 -41.54 -34.24 -4.26
N GLY A 3 -40.45 -34.92 -4.63
CA GLY A 3 -39.36 -35.28 -3.73
C GLY A 3 -38.12 -34.49 -4.12
N GLY A 4 -38.03 -33.24 -3.69
CA GLY A 4 -36.76 -32.49 -3.77
C GLY A 4 -35.71 -33.15 -2.88
N ASP A 5 -34.44 -33.04 -3.27
CA ASP A 5 -33.31 -33.64 -2.55
C ASP A 5 -33.32 -33.24 -1.06
N LEU A 6 -33.44 -34.25 -0.19
CA LEU A 6 -33.47 -34.06 1.26
C LEU A 6 -32.19 -33.40 1.77
N ASN A 7 -31.08 -33.58 1.07
CA ASN A 7 -29.79 -33.02 1.45
C ASN A 7 -29.77 -31.49 1.36
N LEU A 8 -30.59 -30.89 0.48
CA LEU A 8 -30.72 -29.42 0.41
C LEU A 8 -31.33 -28.80 1.67
N LYS A 9 -31.91 -29.61 2.56
CA LYS A 9 -32.39 -29.14 3.88
C LYS A 9 -31.33 -29.25 4.97
N LYS A 10 -30.16 -29.83 4.69
CA LYS A 10 -29.09 -30.05 5.65
C LYS A 10 -28.09 -28.90 5.58
N SER A 11 -27.90 -28.18 6.68
CA SER A 11 -27.05 -26.98 6.75
C SER A 11 -25.60 -27.17 6.28
N TRP A 12 -25.08 -28.40 6.31
CA TRP A 12 -23.72 -28.73 5.88
C TRP A 12 -23.59 -29.03 4.37
N HIS A 13 -24.69 -29.13 3.62
CA HIS A 13 -24.63 -29.57 2.23
C HIS A 13 -23.94 -28.51 1.35
N PRO A 14 -22.94 -28.86 0.53
CA PRO A 14 -22.11 -27.88 -0.17
C PRO A 14 -22.86 -27.15 -1.29
N THR A 15 -23.93 -27.74 -1.83
CA THR A 15 -24.71 -27.11 -2.91
C THR A 15 -25.71 -26.06 -2.43
N LEU A 16 -25.88 -25.89 -1.11
CA LEU A 16 -26.66 -24.77 -0.58
C LEU A 16 -26.00 -23.45 -0.97
N LEU A 17 -26.79 -22.52 -1.51
CA LEU A 17 -26.31 -21.18 -1.91
C LEU A 17 -25.52 -20.49 -0.79
N ARG A 18 -26.00 -20.58 0.46
CA ARG A 18 -25.30 -20.03 1.63
C ARG A 18 -23.89 -20.60 1.84
N ASN A 19 -23.70 -21.88 1.55
CA ASN A 19 -22.41 -22.53 1.70
C ASN A 19 -21.49 -22.23 0.51
N GLN A 20 -22.04 -22.15 -0.70
CA GLN A 20 -21.31 -21.68 -1.88
C GLN A 20 -20.83 -20.24 -1.71
N GLU A 21 -21.68 -19.34 -1.17
CA GLU A 21 -21.32 -17.96 -0.86
C GLU A 21 -20.19 -17.88 0.18
N ARG A 22 -20.23 -18.71 1.22
CA ARG A 22 -19.15 -18.79 2.22
C ARG A 22 -17.83 -19.23 1.59
N VAL A 23 -17.84 -20.33 0.85
CA VAL A 23 -16.66 -20.83 0.14
C VAL A 23 -16.12 -19.78 -0.82
N TRP A 24 -16.99 -19.13 -1.60
CA TRP A 24 -16.59 -18.08 -2.52
C TRP A 24 -15.98 -16.87 -1.81
N SER A 25 -16.55 -16.44 -0.69
CA SER A 25 -16.01 -15.34 0.11
C SER A 25 -14.62 -15.67 0.65
N ASP A 26 -14.43 -16.89 1.16
CA ASP A 26 -13.15 -17.35 1.69
C ASP A 26 -12.10 -17.51 0.57
N GLU A 27 -12.49 -18.07 -0.58
CA GLU A 27 -11.63 -18.17 -1.77
C GLU A 27 -11.22 -16.78 -2.28
N LYS A 28 -12.16 -15.85 -2.35
CA LYS A 28 -11.89 -14.47 -2.76
C LYS A 28 -10.90 -13.80 -1.82
N ARG A 29 -11.10 -13.92 -0.51
CA ARG A 29 -10.17 -13.40 0.51
C ARG A 29 -8.78 -14.02 0.38
N ALA A 30 -8.71 -15.34 0.20
CA ALA A 30 -7.43 -16.04 0.01
C ALA A 30 -6.71 -15.60 -1.27
N LEU A 31 -7.43 -15.31 -2.35
CA LEU A 31 -6.87 -14.76 -3.58
C LEU A 31 -6.35 -13.34 -3.39
N GLU A 32 -7.07 -12.49 -2.64
CA GLU A 32 -6.62 -11.12 -2.31
C GLU A 32 -5.35 -11.15 -1.45
N GLU A 33 -5.30 -12.00 -0.43
CA GLU A 33 -4.12 -12.20 0.41
C GLU A 33 -2.91 -12.69 -0.41
N ARG A 34 -3.11 -13.67 -1.30
CA ARG A 34 -2.05 -14.14 -2.23
C ARG A 34 -1.53 -13.04 -3.14
N LYS A 35 -2.44 -12.27 -3.77
CA LYS A 35 -2.05 -11.14 -4.62
C LYS A 35 -1.22 -10.11 -3.85
N ARG A 36 -1.60 -9.80 -2.61
CA ARG A 36 -0.86 -8.86 -1.76
C ARG A 36 0.54 -9.38 -1.43
N ILE A 37 0.66 -10.67 -1.13
CA ILE A 37 1.95 -11.31 -0.85
C ILE A 37 2.83 -11.32 -2.11
N ASP A 38 2.26 -11.63 -3.27
CA ASP A 38 3.02 -11.67 -4.52
C ASP A 38 3.51 -10.28 -4.93
N GLN A 39 2.71 -9.24 -4.69
CA GLN A 39 3.16 -7.85 -4.85
C GLN A 39 4.37 -7.55 -3.96
N LEU A 40 4.32 -7.87 -2.66
CA LEU A 40 5.43 -7.64 -1.73
C LEU A 40 6.68 -8.43 -2.10
N ARG A 41 6.51 -9.67 -2.59
CA ARG A 41 7.63 -10.49 -3.08
C ARG A 41 8.29 -9.84 -4.28
N ARG A 42 7.49 -9.34 -5.22
CA ARG A 42 7.99 -8.63 -6.40
C ARG A 42 8.76 -7.37 -6.02
N GLU A 43 8.20 -6.54 -5.15
CA GLU A 43 8.88 -5.33 -4.65
C GLU A 43 10.24 -5.66 -4.01
N ARG A 44 10.30 -6.71 -3.18
CA ARG A 44 11.56 -7.16 -2.57
C ARG A 44 12.56 -7.68 -3.59
N ASP A 45 12.11 -8.41 -4.60
CA ASP A 45 12.99 -8.97 -5.62
C ASP A 45 13.51 -7.86 -6.56
N GLU A 46 12.70 -6.84 -6.86
CA GLU A 46 13.12 -5.62 -7.54
C GLU A 46 14.16 -4.83 -6.71
N GLU A 47 13.95 -4.69 -5.40
CA GLU A 47 14.95 -4.07 -4.49
C GLU A 47 16.28 -4.83 -4.49
N ARG A 48 16.24 -6.16 -4.53
CA ARG A 48 17.45 -7.01 -4.61
C ARG A 48 18.17 -6.84 -5.94
N GLU A 49 17.46 -6.83 -7.06
CA GLU A 49 18.04 -6.63 -8.37
C GLU A 49 18.74 -5.27 -8.48
N ILE A 50 18.12 -4.21 -7.93
CA ILE A 50 18.74 -2.88 -7.86
C ILE A 50 20.00 -2.90 -7.00
N GLN A 51 19.98 -3.58 -5.85
CA GLN A 51 21.17 -3.71 -4.99
C GLN A 51 22.30 -4.47 -5.67
N ASP A 52 21.99 -5.54 -6.40
CA ASP A 52 22.97 -6.33 -7.14
C ASP A 52 23.56 -5.52 -8.31
N LEU A 53 22.75 -4.76 -9.05
CA LEU A 53 23.23 -3.82 -10.06
C LEU A 53 24.16 -2.76 -9.47
N HIS A 54 23.83 -2.21 -8.31
CA HIS A 54 24.71 -1.27 -7.60
C HIS A 54 26.04 -1.91 -7.18
N ARG A 55 26.01 -3.15 -6.69
CA ARG A 55 27.24 -3.88 -6.37
C ARG A 55 28.11 -4.10 -7.59
N LEU A 56 27.52 -4.54 -8.72
CA LEU A 56 28.25 -4.73 -9.97
C LEU A 56 28.84 -3.40 -10.50
N GLN A 57 28.11 -2.30 -10.33
CA GLN A 57 28.59 -0.96 -10.66
C GLN A 57 29.80 -0.55 -9.80
N GLU A 58 29.77 -0.84 -8.50
CA GLU A 58 30.91 -0.60 -7.59
C GLU A 58 32.13 -1.47 -7.96
N GLU A 59 31.92 -2.75 -8.26
CA GLU A 59 32.98 -3.69 -8.68
C GLU A 59 33.65 -3.29 -10.01
N SER A 60 32.88 -2.70 -10.94
CA SER A 60 33.42 -2.19 -12.20
C SER A 60 34.23 -0.87 -12.06
N GLY A 61 34.38 -0.36 -10.83
CA GLY A 61 35.20 0.80 -10.51
C GLY A 61 34.47 2.14 -10.58
N GLN A 62 33.14 2.16 -10.74
CA GLN A 62 32.37 3.39 -10.59
C GLN A 62 32.23 3.78 -9.11
N GLN A 63 32.09 5.08 -8.86
CA GLN A 63 31.96 5.63 -7.51
C GLN A 63 30.74 5.06 -6.79
N ARG A 64 30.95 4.57 -5.57
CA ARG A 64 29.90 4.05 -4.68
C ARG A 64 28.80 5.08 -4.44
N ARG A 65 27.57 4.75 -4.79
CA ARG A 65 26.41 5.61 -4.47
C ARG A 65 26.23 5.67 -2.97
N ARG A 66 25.95 6.87 -2.45
CA ARG A 66 25.66 7.07 -1.02
C ARG A 66 24.27 6.51 -0.73
N ASN A 67 24.18 5.54 0.18
CA ASN A 67 22.90 5.03 0.68
C ASN A 67 22.22 6.10 1.54
N ARG A 68 21.41 6.94 0.91
CA ARG A 68 20.59 7.95 1.56
C ARG A 68 19.18 7.90 0.99
N VAL A 69 18.21 8.26 1.82
CA VAL A 69 16.82 8.36 1.42
C VAL A 69 16.65 9.65 0.64
N ASP A 70 16.76 9.61 -0.69
CA ASP A 70 16.82 10.83 -1.50
C ASP A 70 15.59 11.72 -1.31
N TRP A 71 14.38 11.18 -1.13
CA TRP A 71 13.18 12.00 -0.86
C TRP A 71 13.25 12.76 0.47
N MET A 72 13.99 12.26 1.46
CA MET A 72 14.18 12.90 2.77
C MET A 72 15.24 14.01 2.73
N TYR A 73 16.24 13.87 1.85
CA TYR A 73 17.34 14.83 1.70
C TYR A 73 17.17 15.77 0.50
N GLN A 74 16.16 15.54 -0.35
CA GLN A 74 15.62 16.53 -1.27
C GLN A 74 14.73 17.53 -0.52
N ALA A 75 15.22 18.06 0.60
CA ALA A 75 14.64 19.28 1.14
C ALA A 75 14.71 20.36 0.04
N PRO A 76 13.71 21.23 -0.12
CA PRO A 76 13.76 22.36 -1.05
C PRO A 76 14.73 23.43 -0.53
N THR A 77 15.95 23.05 -0.17
CA THR A 77 17.04 23.94 0.19
C THR A 77 17.82 24.25 -1.08
N GLY A 78 17.19 24.99 -2.01
CA GLY A 78 17.88 25.45 -3.21
C GLY A 78 16.98 25.67 -4.41
N GLY A 79 16.19 26.76 -4.38
CA GLY A 79 15.76 27.44 -5.60
C GLY A 79 14.41 27.03 -6.20
N VAL A 80 13.46 27.96 -6.06
CA VAL A 80 12.29 28.20 -6.93
C VAL A 80 11.05 27.32 -6.67
N ASN A 81 10.01 28.00 -6.16
CA ASN A 81 8.62 27.58 -5.85
C ASN A 81 8.46 26.72 -4.57
N GLY A 82 8.04 27.20 -3.40
CA GLY A 82 7.18 28.32 -3.04
C GLY A 82 6.02 27.80 -2.18
N GLY A 83 6.10 27.95 -0.84
CA GLY A 83 4.91 27.90 0.04
C GLY A 83 4.79 26.81 1.12
N TYR A 84 5.68 25.80 1.19
CA TYR A 84 5.48 24.67 2.14
C TYR A 84 6.65 24.44 3.13
N GLY A 85 7.56 25.39 3.30
CA GLY A 85 8.72 25.24 4.20
C GLY A 85 8.38 25.47 5.67
N GLU A 86 8.12 26.72 6.06
CA GLU A 86 7.91 27.08 7.47
C GLU A 86 6.61 26.52 8.09
N GLU A 87 5.53 26.47 7.32
CA GLU A 87 4.25 25.96 7.81
C GLU A 87 4.31 24.46 8.06
N MET A 88 4.81 23.69 7.09
CA MET A 88 4.98 22.25 7.19
C MET A 88 6.00 21.88 8.28
N GLU A 89 7.12 22.59 8.38
CA GLU A 89 8.11 22.41 9.45
C GLU A 89 7.49 22.70 10.83
N GLY A 90 6.62 23.72 10.92
CA GLY A 90 5.85 24.00 12.14
C GLY A 90 4.90 22.88 12.53
N TYR A 91 4.26 22.20 11.57
CA TYR A 91 3.39 21.04 11.83
C TYR A 91 4.19 19.79 12.20
N LEU A 92 5.32 19.54 11.52
CA LEU A 92 6.21 18.40 11.79
C LEU A 92 6.90 18.51 13.15
N LEU A 93 7.25 19.73 13.58
CA LEU A 93 7.87 20.01 14.88
C LEU A 93 6.84 20.32 15.98
N GLY A 94 5.54 20.21 15.70
CA GLY A 94 4.46 20.45 16.67
C GLY A 94 4.33 21.90 17.15
N LYS A 95 5.00 22.86 16.50
CA LYS A 95 4.92 24.31 16.79
C LYS A 95 3.60 24.94 16.32
N ARG A 96 2.87 24.30 15.40
CA ARG A 96 1.54 24.72 14.91
C ARG A 96 0.56 23.54 14.93
N ARG A 97 -0.72 23.81 15.22
CA ARG A 97 -1.80 22.79 15.28
C ARG A 97 -2.41 22.55 13.90
N ILE A 98 -2.60 21.28 13.55
CA ILE A 98 -3.02 20.82 12.21
C ILE A 98 -4.54 21.00 11.98
N ASP A 99 -5.30 21.30 13.03
CA ASP A 99 -6.77 21.32 13.06
C ASP A 99 -7.40 22.17 11.95
N GLY A 100 -6.83 23.34 11.62
CA GLY A 100 -7.38 24.24 10.60
C GLY A 100 -7.25 23.73 9.17
N ILE A 101 -6.24 22.89 8.88
CA ILE A 101 -6.03 22.31 7.54
C ILE A 101 -6.96 21.13 7.33
N LEU A 102 -7.16 20.31 8.37
CA LEU A 102 -8.05 19.17 8.32
C LEU A 102 -9.52 19.61 8.16
N LEU A 103 -9.98 20.58 8.94
CA LEU A 103 -11.35 21.09 8.83
C LEU A 103 -11.64 21.68 7.45
N LYS A 104 -10.71 22.44 6.86
CA LYS A 104 -10.92 23.07 5.55
C LYS A 104 -11.00 22.04 4.42
N LYS A 105 -10.19 20.97 4.49
CA LYS A 105 -10.18 19.90 3.50
C LYS A 105 -11.48 19.08 3.52
N ASP A 106 -12.07 18.90 4.69
CA ASP A 106 -13.36 18.20 4.84
C ASP A 106 -14.54 19.00 4.25
N GLU A 107 -14.50 20.33 4.29
CA GLU A 107 -15.53 21.18 3.65
C GLU A 107 -15.43 21.24 2.13
N GLU A 108 -14.21 21.20 1.56
CA GLU A 108 -13.98 21.22 0.12
C GLU A 108 -14.37 19.88 -0.55
N GLY A 109 -14.24 18.75 0.15
CA GLY A 109 -14.64 17.42 -0.36
C GLY A 109 -16.15 17.14 -0.32
N ARG A 110 -16.95 18.06 0.24
CA ARG A 110 -18.41 17.90 0.41
C ARG A 110 -19.25 18.73 -0.58
N LYS A 111 -18.60 19.44 -1.51
CA LYS A 111 -19.23 20.11 -2.66
C LYS A 111 -19.06 19.27 -3.92
#